data_AF-A0A7H1N6B9-F1
#
_entry.id   AF-A0A7H1N6B9-F1
#
_cell.length_a   1.000
_cell.length_b   1.000
_cell.length_c   1.000
_cell.angle_alpha   90.00
_cell.angle_beta   90.00
_cell.angle_gamma   90.00
#
_symmetry.space_group_name_H-M   'P 1'
#
loop_
_entity.id
_entity.type
_entity.pdbx_description
1 polymer ?
#
loop_
_entity_poly.entity_id
_entity_poly.type
_entity_poly.pdbx_seq_one_letter_code
_entity_poly.pdbx_strand_id
1 'polypeptide(L)'
;MNDSQYPWLILVPERPALSELFDLEASDRQQLMHEISTVAAVLAEVCRPTKINVGALGNIVRQLHVHIVARNEGDPAWPGPVWGKVPARPYTDEAVCWWQRVTAAMAEREDAFTASR
;
A
#
# COMPACT_ATOMS: atom_id res chain seq x y z
N MET A 1 -2.61 -3.92 -8.33
CA MET A 1 -1.85 -5.12 -8.74
C MET A 1 -2.78 -6.32 -8.63
N ASN A 2 -2.75 -7.26 -9.58
CA ASN A 2 -3.62 -8.44 -9.57
C ASN A 2 -2.87 -9.66 -8.97
N ASP A 3 -2.51 -9.54 -7.70
CA ASP A 3 -1.85 -10.63 -6.96
C ASP A 3 -2.54 -10.84 -5.60
N SER A 4 -3.31 -11.91 -5.49
CA SER A 4 -4.10 -12.28 -4.32
C SER A 4 -3.29 -12.94 -3.21
N GLN A 5 -2.00 -13.20 -3.44
CA GLN A 5 -1.14 -13.87 -2.47
C GLN A 5 -0.76 -13.00 -1.27
N TYR A 6 -0.93 -11.69 -1.39
CA TYR A 6 -0.56 -10.70 -0.37
C TYR A 6 -1.64 -9.60 -0.29
N PRO A 7 -2.01 -9.14 0.92
CA PRO A 7 -2.71 -7.86 1.04
C PRO A 7 -1.74 -6.73 0.64
N TRP A 8 -1.96 -6.17 -0.54
CA TRP A 8 -1.01 -5.27 -1.20
C TRP A 8 -1.72 -4.02 -1.74
N LEU A 9 -1.38 -2.87 -1.17
CA LEU A 9 -1.85 -1.55 -1.61
C LEU A 9 -0.72 -0.79 -2.33
N ILE A 10 -1.12 0.10 -3.26
CA ILE A 10 -0.20 0.98 -3.97
C ILE A 10 -0.76 2.40 -3.87
N LEU A 11 0.03 3.31 -3.31
CA LEU A 11 -0.25 4.74 -3.35
C LEU A 11 0.40 5.34 -4.59
N VAL A 12 -0.36 6.14 -5.33
CA VAL A 12 0.12 6.86 -6.51
C VAL A 12 -0.22 8.33 -6.28
N PRO A 13 0.77 9.20 -6.01
CA PRO A 13 0.52 10.63 -5.86
C PRO A 13 -0.15 11.19 -7.12
N GLU A 14 -1.26 11.93 -6.94
CA GLU A 14 -1.99 12.58 -8.04
C GLU A 14 -1.29 13.87 -8.45
N ARG A 15 -0.10 13.70 -9.03
CA ARG A 15 0.75 14.76 -9.57
C ARG A 15 1.32 14.27 -10.90
N PRO A 16 1.25 15.09 -11.96
CA PRO A 16 1.74 14.69 -13.27
C PRO A 16 3.27 14.55 -13.27
N ALA A 17 3.77 13.63 -14.08
CA ALA A 17 5.19 13.50 -14.45
C ALA A 17 6.20 13.30 -13.30
N LEU A 18 5.77 12.77 -12.15
CA LEU A 18 6.69 12.37 -11.08
C LEU A 18 7.25 10.97 -11.31
N SER A 19 8.56 10.82 -11.17
CA SER A 19 9.24 9.52 -11.20
C SER A 19 9.76 9.11 -9.83
N GLU A 20 10.21 10.08 -9.03
CA GLU A 20 10.98 9.86 -7.81
C GLU A 20 10.41 10.63 -6.62
N LEU A 21 10.70 10.18 -5.39
CA LEU A 21 10.29 10.88 -4.17
C LEU A 21 10.87 12.29 -4.05
N PHE A 22 12.03 12.54 -4.65
CA PHE A 22 12.66 13.86 -4.64
C PHE A 22 12.11 14.81 -5.71
N ASP A 23 11.29 14.32 -6.64
CA ASP A 23 10.56 15.17 -7.60
C ASP A 23 9.37 15.88 -6.94
N LEU A 24 8.92 15.38 -5.78
CA LEU A 24 7.86 16.00 -4.99
C LEU A 24 8.34 17.29 -4.30
N GLU A 25 7.46 18.29 -4.30
CA GLU A 25 7.57 19.43 -3.40
C GLU A 25 7.64 18.96 -1.95
N ALA A 26 8.33 19.73 -1.09
CA ALA A 26 8.59 19.33 0.28
C ALA A 26 7.30 19.04 1.08
N SER A 27 6.24 19.83 0.86
CA SER A 27 4.93 19.64 1.48
C SER A 27 4.23 18.38 0.97
N ASP A 28 4.26 18.12 -0.33
CA ASP A 28 3.64 16.92 -0.92
C ASP A 28 4.38 15.65 -0.46
N ARG A 29 5.71 15.72 -0.29
CA ARG A 29 6.49 14.60 0.28
C ARG A 29 6.13 14.33 1.73
N GLN A 30 5.90 15.36 2.55
CA GLN A 30 5.44 15.21 3.93
C GLN A 30 4.03 14.61 3.97
N GLN A 31 3.13 15.08 3.11
CA GLN A 31 1.78 14.56 2.98
C GLN A 31 1.79 13.08 2.56
N LEU A 32 2.60 12.70 1.56
CA LEU A 32 2.77 11.31 1.15
C LEU A 32 3.28 10.43 2.30
N MET A 33 4.25 10.92 3.10
CA MET A 33 4.73 10.17 4.27
C MET A 33 3.63 9.97 5.33
N HIS A 34 2.76 10.96 5.53
CA HIS A 34 1.60 10.84 6.40
C HIS A 34 0.61 9.78 5.89
N GLU A 35 0.27 9.83 4.59
CA GLU A 35 -0.62 8.87 3.95
C GLU A 35 -0.07 7.44 3.99
N ILE A 36 1.22 7.25 3.68
CA ILE A 36 1.90 5.95 3.81
C ILE A 36 1.73 5.40 5.22
N SER A 37 1.96 6.23 6.23
CA SER A 37 1.89 5.83 7.64
C SER A 37 0.47 5.45 8.04
N THR A 38 -0.52 6.24 7.64
CA THR A 38 -1.94 6.01 7.91
C THR A 38 -2.44 4.73 7.27
N VAL A 39 -2.13 4.52 5.97
CA VAL A 39 -2.53 3.32 5.23
C VAL A 39 -1.84 2.08 5.78
N ALA A 40 -0.54 2.16 6.11
CA ALA A 40 0.19 1.05 6.72
C ALA A 40 -0.41 0.66 8.08
N ALA A 41 -0.80 1.63 8.90
CA ALA A 41 -1.42 1.39 10.21
C ALA A 41 -2.78 0.69 10.07
N VAL A 42 -3.63 1.14 9.14
CA VAL A 42 -4.94 0.50 8.91
C VAL A 42 -4.78 -0.88 8.29
N LEU A 43 -3.85 -1.06 7.36
CA LEU A 43 -3.58 -2.38 6.81
C LEU A 43 -3.10 -3.34 7.91
N ALA A 44 -2.27 -2.86 8.84
CA ALA A 44 -1.83 -3.64 10.00
C ALA A 44 -2.99 -3.98 10.95
N GLU A 45 -3.89 -3.05 11.22
CA GLU A 45 -5.07 -3.27 12.07
C GLU A 45 -6.03 -4.31 11.48
N VAL A 46 -6.34 -4.17 10.18
CA VAL A 46 -7.35 -5.00 9.50
C VAL A 46 -6.83 -6.39 9.15
N CYS A 47 -5.56 -6.50 8.73
CA CYS A 47 -4.98 -7.76 8.27
C CYS A 47 -4.14 -8.47 9.34
N ARG A 48 -3.80 -7.79 10.44
CA ARG A 48 -2.96 -8.29 11.55
C ARG A 48 -1.70 -9.06 11.08
N PRO A 49 -0.90 -8.50 10.16
CA PRO A 49 0.27 -9.18 9.65
C PRO A 49 1.39 -9.21 10.69
N THR A 50 2.34 -10.14 10.52
CA THR A 50 3.61 -10.13 11.26
C THR A 50 4.42 -8.85 10.97
N LYS A 51 4.40 -8.34 9.72
CA LYS A 51 5.18 -7.16 9.33
C LYS A 51 4.54 -6.39 8.16
N ILE A 52 4.72 -5.07 8.14
CA ILE A 52 4.49 -4.25 6.94
C ILE A 52 5.80 -4.00 6.19
N ASN A 53 5.79 -4.16 4.87
CA ASN A 53 6.85 -3.70 3.96
C ASN A 53 6.35 -2.47 3.20
N VAL A 54 7.20 -1.45 3.11
CA VAL A 54 6.95 -0.23 2.32
C VAL A 54 8.11 -0.05 1.34
N GLY A 55 7.83 0.26 0.09
CA GLY A 55 8.87 0.52 -0.90
C GLY A 55 8.38 1.34 -2.09
N ALA A 56 9.15 2.38 -2.43
CA ALA A 56 9.07 3.06 -3.73
C ALA A 56 10.15 2.44 -4.62
N LEU A 57 9.74 1.68 -5.63
CA LEU A 57 10.62 1.19 -6.68
C LEU A 57 10.30 1.99 -7.95
N GLY A 58 10.27 1.34 -9.12
CA GLY A 58 9.92 2.00 -10.37
C GLY A 58 10.83 1.69 -11.56
N ASN A 59 11.66 0.64 -11.45
CA ASN A 59 12.61 0.27 -12.51
C ASN A 59 11.95 0.05 -13.89
N ILE A 60 10.69 -0.41 -13.93
CA ILE A 60 9.93 -0.66 -15.17
C ILE A 60 8.82 0.38 -15.36
N VAL A 61 7.92 0.53 -14.37
CA VAL A 61 6.89 1.57 -14.38
C VAL A 61 7.45 2.80 -13.68
N ARG A 62 7.80 3.83 -14.47
CA ARG A 62 8.51 5.02 -13.97
C ARG A 62 7.66 5.95 -13.12
N GLN A 63 6.34 5.97 -13.31
CA GLN A 63 5.45 6.83 -12.51
C GLN A 63 5.65 6.52 -11.02
N LEU A 64 5.88 7.55 -10.20
CA LEU A 64 6.06 7.37 -8.76
C LEU A 64 4.88 6.61 -8.14
N HIS A 65 5.19 5.51 -7.48
CA HIS A 65 4.22 4.71 -6.75
C HIS A 65 4.89 4.05 -5.53
N VAL A 66 4.14 3.93 -4.44
CA VAL A 66 4.63 3.38 -3.19
C VAL A 66 3.84 2.12 -2.85
N HIS A 67 4.53 0.99 -2.77
CA HIS A 67 3.96 -0.28 -2.36
C HIS A 67 3.85 -0.34 -0.83
N ILE A 68 2.72 -0.81 -0.32
CA ILE A 68 2.48 -1.10 1.09
C ILE A 68 1.93 -2.53 1.18
N VAL A 69 2.70 -3.44 1.77
CA VAL A 69 2.43 -4.89 1.73
C VAL A 69 2.39 -5.48 3.13
N ALA A 70 1.33 -6.20 3.44
CA ALA A 70 1.19 -7.00 4.66
C ALA A 70 1.90 -8.36 4.48
N ARG A 71 2.79 -8.71 5.42
CA ARG A 71 3.67 -9.89 5.35
C ARG A 71 3.51 -10.79 6.57
N ASN A 72 3.61 -12.09 6.34
CA ASN A 72 3.51 -13.12 7.38
C ASN A 72 4.57 -14.20 7.18
N GLU A 73 5.00 -14.87 8.25
CA GLU A 73 6.07 -15.89 8.18
C GLU A 73 5.78 -17.06 7.23
N GLY A 74 4.50 -17.34 6.98
CA GLY A 74 4.04 -18.38 6.04
C GLY A 74 3.69 -17.89 4.64
N ASP A 75 3.89 -16.59 4.33
CA ASP A 75 3.61 -16.10 2.99
C ASP A 75 4.64 -16.62 1.96
N PRO A 76 4.28 -16.75 0.67
CA PRO A 76 5.13 -17.43 -0.32
C PRO A 76 6.50 -16.81 -0.57
N ALA A 77 6.76 -15.58 -0.06
CA ALA A 77 8.01 -14.88 -0.26
C ALA A 77 8.82 -14.69 1.03
N TRP A 78 8.28 -15.03 2.21
CA TRP A 78 8.96 -14.82 3.47
C TRP A 78 10.26 -15.65 3.59
N PRO A 79 11.35 -15.12 4.18
CA PRO A 79 11.55 -13.76 4.71
C PRO A 79 12.03 -12.74 3.66
N GLY A 80 12.09 -13.14 2.39
CA GLY A 80 12.53 -12.29 1.29
C GLY A 80 11.51 -11.25 0.83
N PRO A 81 11.90 -10.39 -0.13
CA PRO A 81 10.99 -9.45 -0.77
C PRO A 81 9.94 -10.17 -1.63
N VAL A 82 8.74 -9.58 -1.73
CA VAL A 82 7.66 -10.11 -2.58
C VAL A 82 7.92 -9.92 -4.08
N TRP A 83 8.65 -8.86 -4.45
CA TRP A 83 8.83 -8.46 -5.85
C TRP A 83 9.55 -9.54 -6.67
N GLY A 84 8.83 -10.18 -7.60
CA GLY A 84 9.37 -11.16 -8.54
C GLY A 84 9.73 -12.52 -7.91
N LYS A 85 9.35 -12.77 -6.66
CA LYS A 85 9.70 -14.02 -5.96
C LYS A 85 8.90 -15.22 -6.45
N VAL A 86 7.63 -15.02 -6.75
CA VAL A 86 6.71 -16.03 -7.28
C VAL A 86 5.81 -15.39 -8.36
N PRO A 87 5.27 -16.18 -9.31
CA PRO A 87 4.29 -15.67 -10.27
C PRO A 87 3.00 -15.21 -9.56
N ALA A 88 2.49 -14.04 -9.93
CA ALA A 88 1.27 -13.47 -9.35
C ALA A 88 0.06 -14.39 -9.57
N ARG A 89 -0.84 -14.44 -8.58
CA ARG A 89 -2.14 -15.14 -8.71
C ARG A 89 -3.27 -14.13 -8.77
N PRO A 90 -4.11 -14.14 -9.82
CA PRO A 90 -5.26 -13.26 -9.88
C PRO A 90 -6.19 -13.39 -8.67
N TYR A 91 -6.92 -12.32 -8.34
CA TYR A 91 -8.06 -12.41 -7.43
C TYR A 91 -9.20 -13.22 -8.09
N THR A 92 -9.88 -14.04 -7.29
CA THR A 92 -11.18 -14.64 -7.63
C THR A 92 -12.31 -13.83 -6.99
N ASP A 93 -13.54 -13.98 -7.46
CA ASP A 93 -14.71 -13.24 -6.95
C ASP A 93 -14.96 -13.45 -5.45
N GLU A 94 -14.49 -14.56 -4.88
CA GLU A 94 -14.60 -14.91 -3.46
C GLU A 94 -13.55 -14.24 -2.57
N ALA A 95 -12.54 -13.57 -3.14
CA ALA A 95 -11.29 -13.26 -2.43
C ALA A 95 -11.14 -11.86 -1.82
N VAL A 96 -12.18 -11.01 -1.73
CA VAL A 96 -11.95 -9.55 -1.49
C VAL A 96 -12.56 -9.00 -0.21
N CYS A 97 -12.66 -9.82 0.85
CA CYS A 97 -13.20 -9.36 2.14
C CYS A 97 -12.29 -8.37 2.88
N TRP A 98 -10.95 -8.49 2.75
CA TRP A 98 -10.02 -7.60 3.46
C TRP A 98 -9.99 -6.19 2.86
N TRP A 99 -10.08 -6.06 1.54
CA TRP A 99 -10.09 -4.77 0.85
C TRP A 99 -11.31 -3.93 1.24
N GLN A 100 -12.48 -4.56 1.35
CA GLN A 100 -13.71 -3.90 1.80
C GLN A 100 -13.53 -3.33 3.21
N ARG A 101 -12.94 -4.11 4.13
CA ARG A 101 -12.66 -3.65 5.50
C ARG A 101 -11.64 -2.52 5.55
N VAL A 102 -10.57 -2.61 4.75
CA VAL A 102 -9.59 -1.51 4.65
C VAL A 102 -10.23 -0.24 4.10
N THR A 103 -11.04 -0.35 3.05
CA THR A 103 -11.73 0.80 2.44
C THR A 103 -12.66 1.47 3.44
N ALA A 104 -13.46 0.69 4.18
CA ALA A 104 -14.34 1.22 5.23
C ALA A 104 -13.54 1.92 6.34
N ALA A 105 -12.47 1.28 6.84
CA ALA A 105 -11.62 1.86 7.88
C ALA A 105 -10.86 3.12 7.43
N MET A 106 -10.56 3.25 6.13
CA MET A 106 -9.98 4.49 5.58
C MET A 106 -11.02 5.61 5.53
N ALA A 107 -12.24 5.33 5.08
CA ALA A 107 -13.33 6.32 5.03
C ALA A 107 -13.63 6.91 6.41
N GLU A 108 -13.74 6.06 7.45
CA GLU A 108 -13.97 6.51 8.83
C GLU A 108 -12.87 7.46 9.35
N ARG A 109 -11.63 7.26 8.91
CA ARG A 109 -10.49 8.10 9.31
C ARG A 109 -10.41 9.40 8.51
N GLU A 110 -10.87 9.40 7.27
CA GLU A 110 -11.01 10.61 6.45
C GLU A 110 -12.12 11.52 6.99
N ASP A 111 -13.24 10.94 7.43
CA ASP A 111 -14.30 11.66 8.13
C ASP A 111 -13.80 12.26 9.45
N ALA A 112 -13.02 11.51 10.24
CA ALA A 112 -12.39 12.00 11.45
C ALA A 112 -11.35 13.12 11.19
N PHE A 113 -10.62 13.04 10.08
CA PHE A 113 -9.67 14.07 9.65
C PHE A 113 -10.36 15.34 9.16
N THR A 114 -11.50 15.20 8.48
CA THR A 114 -12.31 16.34 8.00
C THR A 114 -13.08 17.00 9.15
N ALA A 115 -13.60 16.23 10.12
CA ALA A 115 -14.35 16.72 11.27
C ALA A 115 -13.50 17.39 12.36
N SER A 116 -12.16 17.26 12.29
CA SER A 116 -11.21 17.89 13.22
C SER A 116 -10.57 19.18 12.68
N ARG A 117 -11.04 19.66 11.52
CA ARG A 117 -10.74 20.98 10.94
C ARG A 117 -11.92 21.92 11.13
#